data_AF-A0A7S1KGX0-F1
#
_entry.id   AF-A0A7S1KGX0-F1
#
_cell.length_a   1.000
_cell.length_b   1.000
_cell.length_c   1.000
_cell.angle_alpha   90.00
_cell.angle_beta   90.00
_cell.angle_gamma   90.00
#
_symmetry.space_group_name_H-M   'P 1'
#
loop_
_entity.id
_entity.type
_entity.pdbx_description
1 polymer ?
#
loop_
_entity_poly.entity_id
_entity_poly.type
_entity_poly.pdbx_seq_one_letter_code
_entity_poly.pdbx_strand_id
1 'polypeptide(L)'
;EKEVFEAREGDGFERYRSLLTGPIDGHKTVDYIRNERRRLIMFKGMKECDAISAYLWVCAGSINLFTTEAELEGHTRLSDQFPTAMSLTRTLLTKHGLAHMIPQ
;
A
#
# COMPACT_ATOMS: atom_id res chain seq x y z
N GLU A 1 3.45 -0.45 -14.41
CA GLU A 1 3.18 -0.69 -12.98
C GLU A 1 3.82 -2.02 -12.60
N LYS A 2 4.37 -2.11 -11.39
CA LYS A 2 4.99 -3.31 -10.82
C LYS A 2 4.46 -3.55 -9.41
N GLU A 3 4.16 -4.80 -9.09
CA GLU A 3 3.93 -5.24 -7.70
C GLU A 3 5.29 -5.33 -6.98
N VAL A 4 5.43 -4.56 -5.90
CA VAL A 4 6.66 -4.48 -5.11
C VAL A 4 6.68 -5.58 -4.06
N PHE A 5 5.56 -5.75 -3.34
CA PHE A 5 5.39 -6.88 -2.42
C PHE A 5 3.91 -7.17 -2.16
N GLU A 6 3.66 -8.41 -1.77
CA GLU A 6 2.45 -8.86 -1.10
C GLU A 6 2.81 -9.30 0.32
N ALA A 7 2.03 -8.86 1.30
CA ALA A 7 2.14 -9.33 2.67
C ALA A 7 0.77 -9.83 3.16
N ARG A 8 0.78 -11.01 3.79
CA ARG A 8 -0.40 -11.66 4.35
C ARG A 8 -0.15 -11.98 5.81
N GLU A 9 -1.14 -11.71 6.63
CA GLU A 9 -1.09 -12.02 8.06
C GLU A 9 -2.41 -12.64 8.52
N GLY A 10 -2.69 -13.84 8.00
CA GLY A 10 -3.89 -14.61 8.29
C GLY A 10 -5.19 -13.99 7.79
N ASP A 11 -6.28 -14.73 7.98
CA ASP A 11 -7.62 -14.34 7.55
C ASP A 11 -8.26 -13.50 8.66
N GLY A 12 -8.17 -12.17 8.57
CA GLY A 12 -8.59 -11.31 9.68
C GLY A 12 -8.92 -9.89 9.29
N PHE A 13 -10.19 -9.63 8.98
CA PHE A 13 -10.73 -8.28 8.74
C PHE A 13 -10.34 -7.27 9.83
N GLU A 14 -10.33 -7.67 11.10
CA GLU A 14 -10.03 -6.77 12.23
C GLU A 14 -8.62 -6.17 12.17
N ARG A 15 -7.64 -6.89 11.62
CA ARG A 15 -6.25 -6.41 11.51
C ARG A 15 -6.13 -5.28 10.51
N TYR A 16 -6.85 -5.37 9.40
CA TYR A 16 -6.84 -4.39 8.32
C TYR A 16 -7.96 -3.35 8.45
N ARG A 17 -8.81 -3.47 9.47
CA ARG A 17 -10.01 -2.65 9.64
C ARG A 17 -9.70 -1.16 9.65
N SER A 18 -8.61 -0.75 10.27
CA SER A 18 -8.19 0.65 10.34
C SER A 18 -7.90 1.21 8.94
N LEU A 19 -7.28 0.41 8.07
CA LEU A 19 -7.04 0.77 6.67
C LEU A 19 -8.33 0.68 5.84
N LEU A 20 -9.19 -0.31 6.08
CA LEU A 20 -10.35 -0.62 5.25
C LEU A 20 -11.57 0.27 5.50
N THR A 21 -11.75 0.82 6.70
CA THR A 21 -13.03 1.44 7.09
C THR A 21 -12.94 2.92 7.45
N GLY A 22 -11.82 3.40 7.97
CA GLY A 22 -11.65 4.80 8.40
C GLY A 22 -11.20 5.73 7.27
N PRO A 23 -11.31 7.06 7.44
CA PRO A 23 -10.58 8.00 6.59
C PRO A 23 -9.07 7.77 6.73
N ILE A 24 -8.33 7.94 5.63
CA ILE A 24 -6.87 7.88 5.62
C ILE A 24 -6.34 9.28 5.32
N ASP A 25 -6.00 10.03 6.37
CA ASP A 25 -5.59 11.43 6.23
C ASP A 25 -4.46 11.60 5.21
N GLY A 26 -4.59 12.61 4.37
CA GLY A 26 -3.59 12.93 3.34
C GLY A 26 -3.59 12.00 2.14
N HIS A 27 -4.51 11.03 2.06
CA HIS A 27 -4.57 10.05 0.97
C HIS A 27 -5.96 10.03 0.34
N LYS A 28 -6.00 9.89 -0.99
CA LYS A 28 -7.23 9.53 -1.70
C LYS A 28 -7.42 8.02 -1.65
N THR A 29 -8.67 7.60 -1.46
CA THR A 29 -9.02 6.19 -1.39
C THR A 29 -10.17 5.84 -2.32
N VAL A 30 -10.14 4.63 -2.88
CA VAL A 30 -11.26 4.06 -3.64
C VAL A 30 -11.67 2.76 -2.97
N ASP A 31 -12.96 2.65 -2.63
CA ASP A 31 -13.53 1.48 -1.98
C ASP A 31 -14.19 0.57 -3.00
N TYR A 32 -13.91 -0.72 -2.89
CA TYR A 32 -14.53 -1.75 -3.72
C TYR A 32 -15.22 -2.79 -2.82
N ILE A 33 -16.52 -2.99 -3.03
CA ILE A 33 -17.34 -3.91 -2.26
C ILE A 33 -18.09 -4.82 -3.24
N ARG A 34 -17.60 -6.06 -3.41
CA ARG A 34 -18.29 -7.08 -4.22
C ARG A 34 -18.58 -8.38 -3.48
N ASN A 35 -17.73 -8.76 -2.51
CA ASN A 35 -17.91 -9.91 -1.61
C ASN A 35 -17.21 -9.66 -0.26
N GLU A 36 -16.04 -9.02 -0.34
CA GLU A 36 -15.27 -8.50 0.78
C GLU A 36 -14.97 -7.02 0.51
N ARG A 37 -14.68 -6.27 1.58
CA ARG A 37 -14.27 -4.87 1.45
C ARG A 37 -12.80 -4.84 1.03
N ARG A 38 -12.54 -4.15 -0.07
CA ARG A 38 -11.19 -3.83 -0.54
C ARG A 38 -11.04 -2.32 -0.64
N ARG A 39 -9.81 -1.85 -0.51
CA ARG A 39 -9.51 -0.44 -0.62
C ARG A 39 -8.20 -0.21 -1.33
N LEU A 40 -8.22 0.70 -2.30
CA LEU A 40 -7.04 1.29 -2.90
C LEU A 40 -6.71 2.58 -2.16
N ILE A 41 -5.47 2.71 -1.65
CA ILE A 41 -4.97 3.90 -0.97
C ILE A 41 -3.85 4.50 -1.83
N MET A 42 -4.08 5.68 -2.41
CA MET A 42 -3.14 6.32 -3.33
C MET A 42 -2.13 7.18 -2.56
N PHE A 43 -0.84 6.94 -2.77
CA PHE A 43 0.23 7.68 -2.08
C PHE A 43 0.65 8.96 -2.79
N LYS A 44 0.62 8.96 -4.13
CA LYS A 44 1.10 10.08 -4.95
C LYS A 44 0.44 10.04 -6.33
N GLY A 45 0.30 11.22 -6.95
CA GLY A 45 -0.46 11.38 -8.19
C GLY A 45 -1.96 11.48 -7.93
N MET A 46 -2.34 12.30 -6.94
CA MET A 46 -3.73 12.40 -6.47
C MET A 46 -4.54 13.49 -7.18
N LYS A 47 -3.96 14.31 -8.06
CA LYS A 47 -4.74 15.31 -8.81
C LYS A 47 -5.41 14.68 -10.03
N GLU A 48 -6.43 15.35 -10.55
CA GLU A 48 -7.04 14.94 -11.81
C GLU A 48 -5.97 14.96 -12.91
N CYS A 49 -5.95 13.92 -13.74
CA CYS A 49 -4.94 13.67 -14.78
C CYS A 49 -3.52 13.35 -14.29
N ASP A 50 -3.27 13.24 -12.98
CA ASP A 50 -1.99 12.71 -12.49
C ASP A 50 -1.93 11.19 -12.69
N ALA A 51 -0.75 10.68 -13.05
CA ALA A 51 -0.46 9.26 -12.95
C ALA A 51 -0.23 8.88 -11.49
N ILE A 52 -0.95 7.87 -11.00
CA ILE A 52 -0.73 7.32 -9.66
C ILE A 52 0.63 6.63 -9.66
N SER A 53 1.58 7.18 -8.90
CA SER A 53 2.95 6.64 -8.91
C SER A 53 3.16 5.50 -7.92
N ALA A 54 2.34 5.42 -6.87
CA ALA A 54 2.33 4.32 -5.93
C ALA A 54 0.98 4.25 -5.20
N TYR A 55 0.51 3.03 -4.93
CA TYR A 55 -0.67 2.80 -4.11
C TYR A 55 -0.59 1.48 -3.34
N LEU A 56 -1.37 1.42 -2.26
CA LEU A 56 -1.58 0.20 -1.50
C LEU A 56 -2.96 -0.39 -1.83
N TRP A 57 -3.00 -1.65 -2.20
CA TRP A 57 -4.22 -2.43 -2.33
C TRP A 57 -4.43 -3.25 -1.07
N VAL A 58 -5.52 -3.01 -0.35
CA VAL A 58 -5.83 -3.63 0.94
C VAL A 58 -7.06 -4.51 0.82
N CYS A 59 -6.95 -5.75 1.28
CA CYS A 59 -8.03 -6.73 1.41
C CYS A 59 -8.12 -7.22 2.86
N ALA A 60 -9.14 -8.03 3.19
CA ALA A 60 -9.33 -8.54 4.54
C ALA A 60 -8.23 -9.52 5.03
N GLY A 61 -7.32 -9.94 4.16
CA GLY A 61 -6.22 -10.87 4.50
C GLY A 61 -4.85 -10.50 3.92
N SER A 62 -4.75 -9.41 3.14
CA SER A 62 -3.51 -9.04 2.46
C SER A 62 -3.37 -7.55 2.22
N ILE A 63 -2.13 -7.12 2.08
CA ILE A 63 -1.75 -5.84 1.50
C ILE A 63 -0.78 -6.06 0.34
N ASN A 64 -0.97 -5.31 -0.74
CA ASN A 64 -0.12 -5.37 -1.92
C ASN A 64 0.32 -3.94 -2.27
N LEU A 65 1.62 -3.70 -2.37
CA LEU A 65 2.17 -2.42 -2.82
C LEU A 65 2.43 -2.46 -4.32
N PHE A 66 1.88 -1.49 -5.04
CA PHE A 66 2.15 -1.26 -6.46
C PHE A 66 2.83 0.09 -6.68
N THR A 67 3.72 0.14 -7.65
CA THR A 67 4.44 1.37 -8.03
C THR A 67 4.71 1.46 -9.52
N THR A 68 4.83 2.69 -10.02
CA THR A 68 5.42 3.00 -11.32
C THR A 68 6.83 3.58 -11.20
N GLU A 69 7.36 3.67 -9.97
CA GLU A 69 8.75 4.00 -9.72
C GLU A 69 9.65 3.00 -10.46
N ALA A 70 10.64 3.52 -11.20
CA ALA A 70 11.63 2.67 -11.84
C ALA A 70 12.49 2.02 -10.77
N GLU A 71 12.76 0.72 -10.94
CA GLU A 71 13.64 -0.01 -10.04
C GLU A 71 15.08 0.53 -10.15
N LEU A 72 15.68 0.84 -9.01
CA LEU A 72 17.10 1.17 -8.96
C LEU A 72 17.93 -0.12 -9.02
N GLU A 73 18.68 -0.27 -10.12
CA GLU A 73 19.52 -1.43 -10.36
C GLU A 73 20.65 -1.58 -9.33
N GLY A 74 21.09 -2.82 -9.08
CA GLY A 74 22.21 -3.12 -8.18
C GLY A 74 21.83 -3.22 -6.69
N HIS A 75 20.56 -3.02 -6.35
CA HIS A 75 20.05 -3.15 -4.99
C HIS A 75 19.24 -4.44 -4.80
N THR A 76 19.37 -5.08 -3.65
CA THR A 76 18.60 -6.30 -3.29
C THR A 76 17.44 -6.01 -2.35
N ARG A 77 17.51 -4.94 -1.55
CA ARG A 77 16.45 -4.53 -0.64
C ARG A 77 15.40 -3.71 -1.38
N LEU A 78 14.13 -3.99 -1.12
CA LEU A 78 13.03 -3.25 -1.73
C LEU A 78 13.06 -1.76 -1.38
N SER A 79 13.51 -1.40 -0.17
CA SER A 79 13.66 0.01 0.25
C SER A 79 14.66 0.79 -0.60
N ASP A 80 15.63 0.09 -1.19
CA ASP A 80 16.69 0.69 -1.96
C ASP A 80 16.33 0.65 -3.46
N GLN A 81 15.58 -0.37 -3.89
CA GLN A 81 15.03 -0.48 -5.24
C GLN A 81 13.90 0.53 -5.53
N PHE A 82 13.01 0.77 -4.54
CA PHE A 82 11.81 1.61 -4.66
C PHE A 82 11.69 2.57 -3.46
N PRO A 83 12.64 3.50 -3.29
CA PRO A 83 12.75 4.31 -2.07
C PRO A 83 11.50 5.15 -1.79
N THR A 84 10.86 5.70 -2.82
CA THR A 84 9.68 6.54 -2.66
C THR A 84 8.48 5.70 -2.22
N ALA A 85 8.17 4.64 -2.96
CA ALA A 85 7.03 3.78 -2.66
C ALA A 85 7.16 3.09 -1.29
N MET A 86 8.36 2.62 -0.95
CA MET A 86 8.63 1.97 0.32
C MET A 86 8.59 2.94 1.49
N SER A 87 9.09 4.17 1.34
CA SER A 87 9.01 5.19 2.39
C SER A 87 7.55 5.54 2.72
N LEU A 88 6.73 5.84 1.70
CA LEU A 88 5.32 6.20 1.89
C LEU A 88 4.51 5.06 2.49
N THR A 89 4.73 3.83 1.99
CA THR A 89 4.09 2.63 2.53
C THR A 89 4.48 2.40 3.98
N ARG A 90 5.77 2.53 4.32
CA ARG A 90 6.26 2.40 5.68
C ARG A 90 5.64 3.41 6.62
N THR A 91 5.54 4.68 6.21
CA THR A 91 4.89 5.72 7.01
C THR A 91 3.42 5.37 7.27
N LEU A 92 2.66 4.99 6.25
CA LEU A 92 1.25 4.62 6.42
C LEU A 92 1.10 3.40 7.32
N LEU A 93 1.79 2.30 7.03
CA LEU A 93 1.67 1.08 7.81
C LEU A 93 2.13 1.26 9.25
N THR A 94 3.15 2.09 9.50
CA THR A 94 3.57 2.44 10.87
C THR A 94 2.47 3.17 11.63
N LYS A 95 1.81 4.17 11.01
CA LYS A 95 0.68 4.90 11.62
C LYS A 95 -0.47 3.96 12.02
N HIS A 96 -0.62 2.85 11.30
CA HIS A 96 -1.67 1.86 11.52
C HIS A 96 -1.21 0.61 12.29
N GLY A 97 0.03 0.57 12.79
CA GLY A 97 0.56 -0.58 13.55
C GLY A 97 0.81 -1.84 12.71
N LEU A 98 0.99 -1.71 11.40
CA LEU A 98 1.18 -2.79 10.42
C LEU A 98 2.57 -2.80 9.78
N ALA A 99 3.54 -2.05 10.33
CA ALA A 99 4.88 -1.94 9.75
C ALA A 99 5.64 -3.27 9.72
N HIS A 100 5.32 -4.22 10.61
CA HIS A 100 5.90 -5.56 10.64
C HIS A 100 5.53 -6.41 9.42
N MET A 101 4.53 -6.00 8.65
CA MET A 101 4.15 -6.66 7.41
C MET A 101 5.11 -6.34 6.25
N ILE A 102 5.94 -5.31 6.38
CA ILE A 102 6.88 -4.93 5.31
C ILE A 102 8.01 -5.96 5.28
N PRO A 103 8.22 -6.64 4.14
CA PRO A 103 9.34 -7.57 4.00
C PRO A 103 10.68 -6.83 4.18
N GLN A 104 11.65 -7.53 4.78
CA GLN A 104 12.99 -7.01 5.04
C GLN A 104 13.83 -6.85 3.77
#